data_AF-A0A0F3IU52-F1
#
_entry.id   AF-A0A0F3IU52-F1
#
_cell.length_a   1.000
_cell.length_b   1.000
_cell.length_c   1.000
_cell.angle_alpha   90.00
_cell.angle_beta   90.00
_cell.angle_gamma   90.00
#
_symmetry.space_group_name_H-M   'P 1'
#
loop_
_entity.id
_entity.type
_entity.pdbx_description
1 polymer ?
#
loop_
_entity_poly.entity_id
_entity_poly.type
_entity_poly.pdbx_seq_one_letter_code
_entity_poly.pdbx_strand_id
1 'polypeptide(L)'
;MGSGQGWGVFGPAQAASFDCAKAKAPIEILICTTPAVNALDDRLKLALDAAVNRAGDGRAALLADHKRWLAEFPKTCGVTAPPVSLPVVNCVSAAYEQHLAQLAPTAPAAIAPVAPAQPIPGPAVTLDQAQLPASGTQSTYFSVRGAGADHRAR
;
A
#
# COMPACT_ATOMS: atom_id res chain seq x y z
N MET A 1 -12.88 31.84 -29.35
CA MET A 1 -13.78 30.68 -29.31
C MET A 1 -12.93 29.48 -28.95
N GLY A 2 -12.93 29.10 -27.67
CA GLY A 2 -12.12 28.00 -27.13
C GLY A 2 -12.85 26.66 -27.23
N SER A 3 -12.10 25.60 -27.46
CA SER A 3 -12.47 24.18 -27.32
C SER A 3 -11.16 23.41 -27.53
N GLY A 4 -10.63 22.57 -26.65
CA GLY A 4 -11.07 22.01 -25.38
C GLY A 4 -10.04 20.91 -25.09
N GLN A 5 -9.02 21.23 -24.29
CA GLN A 5 -7.94 20.32 -23.94
C GLN A 5 -8.50 19.26 -22.97
N GLY A 6 -9.07 18.17 -23.50
CA GLY A 6 -9.61 17.06 -22.71
C GLY A 6 -8.51 16.08 -22.30
N TRP A 7 -7.70 16.45 -21.31
CA TRP A 7 -6.66 15.57 -20.77
C TRP A 7 -7.32 14.77 -19.65
N GLY A 8 -7.82 13.58 -19.99
CA GLY A 8 -8.25 12.60 -19.00
C GLY A 8 -7.08 12.32 -18.07
N VAL A 9 -7.24 12.66 -16.79
CA VAL A 9 -6.30 12.30 -15.73
C VAL A 9 -6.41 10.79 -15.52
N PHE A 10 -5.68 10.02 -16.33
CA PHE A 10 -5.28 8.68 -15.93
C PHE A 10 -4.27 8.87 -14.80
N GLY A 11 -4.71 8.65 -13.56
CA GLY A 11 -3.80 8.57 -12.43
C GLY A 11 -2.68 7.57 -12.73
N PRO A 12 -1.47 7.75 -12.15
CA PRO A 12 -0.35 6.85 -12.41
C PRO A 12 -0.81 5.41 -12.22
N ALA A 13 -0.63 4.58 -13.25
CA ALA A 13 -0.85 3.16 -13.15
C ALA A 13 0.05 2.65 -12.03
N GLN A 14 -0.55 2.39 -10.86
CA GLN A 14 0.12 1.68 -9.78
C GLN A 14 0.22 0.25 -10.29
N ALA A 15 1.33 -0.05 -10.95
CA ALA A 15 1.54 -1.35 -11.54
C ALA A 15 1.60 -2.34 -10.37
N ALA A 16 0.58 -3.19 -10.25
CA ALA A 16 0.73 -4.40 -9.46
C ALA A 16 1.83 -5.26 -10.11
N SER A 17 2.13 -6.41 -9.51
CA SER A 17 3.03 -7.39 -10.15
C SER A 17 2.48 -7.94 -11.49
N PHE A 18 1.27 -7.52 -11.87
CA PHE A 18 0.53 -7.83 -13.09
C PHE A 18 -0.16 -6.59 -13.69
N ASP A 19 -0.67 -6.73 -14.91
CA ASP A 19 -1.36 -5.68 -15.65
C ASP A 19 -2.78 -5.43 -15.09
N CYS A 20 -2.94 -4.32 -14.37
CA CYS A 20 -4.22 -3.94 -13.78
C CYS A 20 -5.34 -3.70 -14.80
N ALA A 21 -5.03 -3.41 -16.07
CA ALA A 21 -6.05 -3.27 -17.11
C ALA A 21 -6.69 -4.63 -17.48
N LYS A 22 -6.05 -5.75 -17.09
CA LYS A 22 -6.51 -7.12 -17.35
C LYS A 22 -7.09 -7.81 -16.12
N ALA A 23 -7.10 -7.14 -14.97
CA ALA A 23 -7.62 -7.68 -13.73
C ALA A 23 -9.10 -8.06 -13.86
N LYS A 24 -9.45 -9.30 -13.50
CA LYS A 24 -10.83 -9.80 -13.50
C LYS A 24 -11.19 -10.52 -12.20
N ALA A 25 -10.23 -11.14 -11.54
CA ALA A 25 -10.48 -11.80 -10.27
C ALA A 25 -10.72 -10.76 -9.16
N PRO A 26 -11.60 -11.02 -8.19
CA PRO A 26 -11.85 -10.11 -7.07
C PRO A 26 -10.57 -9.69 -6.32
N ILE A 27 -9.61 -10.61 -6.14
CA ILE A 27 -8.32 -10.30 -5.53
C ILE A 27 -7.45 -9.39 -6.41
N GLU A 28 -7.43 -9.60 -7.73
CA GLU A 28 -6.69 -8.75 -8.67
C GLU A 28 -7.25 -7.32 -8.67
N ILE A 29 -8.58 -7.20 -8.69
CA ILE A 29 -9.27 -5.90 -8.61
C ILE A 29 -8.94 -5.21 -7.29
N LEU A 30 -8.96 -5.93 -6.16
CA LEU A 30 -8.59 -5.41 -4.85
C LEU A 30 -7.15 -4.87 -4.85
N ILE A 31 -6.18 -5.66 -5.34
CA ILE A 31 -4.77 -5.25 -5.45
C ILE A 31 -4.66 -3.97 -6.30
N CYS A 32 -5.32 -3.91 -7.44
CA CYS A 32 -5.23 -2.77 -8.37
C CYS A 32 -5.93 -1.50 -7.87
N THR A 33 -6.95 -1.63 -7.03
CA THR A 33 -7.73 -0.49 -6.50
C THR A 33 -7.26 -0.01 -5.13
N THR A 34 -6.34 -0.74 -4.49
CA THR A 34 -5.85 -0.42 -3.14
C THR A 34 -4.33 -0.20 -3.14
N PRO A 35 -3.84 1.05 -3.16
CA PRO A 35 -2.41 1.38 -3.25
C PRO A 35 -1.50 0.66 -2.25
N ALA A 36 -1.95 0.48 -1.02
CA ALA A 36 -1.17 -0.21 0.01
C ALA A 36 -1.00 -1.70 -0.30
N VAL A 37 -2.05 -2.37 -0.80
CA VAL A 37 -2.00 -3.79 -1.19
C VAL A 37 -1.21 -3.98 -2.48
N ASN A 38 -1.33 -3.04 -3.44
CA ASN A 38 -0.52 -2.99 -4.64
C ASN A 38 0.99 -2.99 -4.33
N ALA A 39 1.43 -2.11 -3.43
CA ALA A 39 2.82 -2.04 -3.01
C ALA A 39 3.32 -3.31 -2.29
N LEU A 40 2.44 -4.01 -1.57
CA LEU A 40 2.77 -5.31 -0.97
C LEU A 40 2.93 -6.41 -2.03
N ASP A 41 2.11 -6.37 -3.08
CA ASP A 41 2.18 -7.30 -4.21
C ASP A 41 3.50 -7.19 -4.98
N ASP A 42 3.94 -5.96 -5.26
CA ASP A 42 5.26 -5.70 -5.87
C ASP A 42 6.41 -6.21 -5.01
N ARG A 43 6.37 -5.91 -3.69
CA ARG A 43 7.39 -6.40 -2.76
C ARG A 43 7.42 -7.92 -2.73
N LEU A 44 6.26 -8.56 -2.78
CA LEU A 44 6.18 -10.01 -2.75
C LEU A 44 6.81 -10.63 -4.00
N LYS A 45 6.56 -10.05 -5.18
CA LYS A 45 7.22 -10.47 -6.42
C LYS A 45 8.75 -10.41 -6.29
N LEU A 46 9.28 -9.27 -5.83
CA LEU A 46 10.73 -9.08 -5.66
C LEU A 46 11.32 -10.08 -4.63
N ALA A 47 10.63 -10.28 -3.51
CA ALA A 47 11.06 -11.22 -2.47
C ALA A 47 11.06 -12.67 -2.97
N LEU A 48 10.03 -13.07 -3.72
CA LEU A 48 9.95 -14.39 -4.32
C LEU A 48 11.08 -14.60 -5.33
N ASP A 49 11.30 -13.65 -6.23
CA ASP A 49 12.36 -13.73 -7.24
C ASP A 49 13.74 -13.90 -6.56
N ALA A 50 13.99 -13.14 -5.48
CA ALA A 50 15.21 -13.27 -4.67
C ALA A 50 15.31 -14.61 -3.92
N ALA A 51 14.21 -15.13 -3.37
CA ALA A 51 14.20 -16.42 -2.69
C ALA A 51 14.43 -17.58 -3.67
N VAL A 52 13.79 -17.53 -4.83
CA VAL A 52 13.94 -18.49 -5.94
C VAL A 52 15.38 -18.55 -6.44
N ASN A 53 16.06 -17.41 -6.57
CA ASN A 53 17.47 -17.36 -6.99
C ASN A 53 18.43 -17.99 -5.97
N ARG A 54 18.06 -18.01 -4.69
CA ARG A 54 18.85 -18.60 -3.60
C ARG A 54 18.53 -20.07 -3.33
N ALA A 55 17.38 -20.56 -3.79
CA ALA A 55 16.81 -21.83 -3.33
C ALA A 55 17.55 -23.09 -3.81
N GLY A 56 18.41 -23.02 -4.84
CA GLY A 56 19.08 -24.20 -5.40
C GLY A 56 18.08 -25.31 -5.73
N ASP A 57 18.34 -26.53 -5.24
CA ASP A 57 17.46 -27.70 -5.41
C ASP A 57 16.07 -27.52 -4.78
N GLY A 58 15.92 -26.62 -3.80
CA GLY A 58 14.65 -26.28 -3.15
C GLY A 58 13.71 -25.42 -3.99
N ARG A 59 14.15 -24.94 -5.16
CA ARG A 59 13.39 -24.01 -6.02
C ARG A 59 11.98 -24.52 -6.36
N ALA A 60 11.85 -25.79 -6.75
CA ALA A 60 10.57 -26.35 -7.17
C ALA A 60 9.56 -26.39 -6.00
N ALA A 61 10.02 -26.77 -4.81
CA ALA A 61 9.20 -26.82 -3.61
C ALA A 61 8.75 -25.41 -3.19
N LEU A 62 9.66 -24.42 -3.22
CA LEU A 62 9.34 -23.03 -2.89
C LEU A 62 8.29 -22.43 -3.83
N LEU A 63 8.41 -22.67 -5.15
CA LEU A 63 7.41 -22.22 -6.11
C LEU A 63 6.05 -22.92 -5.95
N ALA A 64 6.06 -24.22 -5.58
CA ALA A 64 4.84 -24.95 -5.31
C ALA A 64 4.12 -24.40 -4.06
N ASP A 65 4.88 -24.10 -3.00
CA ASP A 65 4.36 -23.49 -1.79
C ASP A 65 3.76 -22.09 -2.05
N HIS A 66 4.50 -21.21 -2.73
CA HIS A 66 4.01 -19.88 -3.08
C HIS A 66 2.73 -19.94 -3.94
N LYS A 67 2.65 -20.86 -4.90
CA LYS A 67 1.43 -21.07 -5.71
C LYS A 67 0.25 -21.54 -4.87
N ARG A 68 0.47 -22.45 -3.93
CA ARG A 68 -0.57 -22.91 -3.00
C ARG A 68 -1.07 -21.75 -2.15
N TRP A 69 -0.16 -20.95 -1.59
CA TRP A 69 -0.50 -19.78 -0.81
C TRP A 69 -1.37 -18.78 -1.61
N LEU A 70 -0.97 -18.44 -2.85
CA LEU A 70 -1.75 -17.57 -3.75
C LEU A 70 -3.20 -18.06 -3.98
N ALA A 71 -3.40 -19.39 -4.02
CA ALA A 71 -4.70 -19.99 -4.24
C ALA A 71 -5.60 -20.03 -2.99
N GLU A 72 -5.01 -19.88 -1.80
CA GLU A 72 -5.68 -20.08 -0.50
C GLU A 72 -5.95 -18.78 0.23
N PHE A 73 -4.96 -17.88 0.34
CA PHE A 73 -5.08 -16.67 1.16
C PHE A 73 -6.29 -15.77 0.83
N PRO A 74 -6.72 -15.60 -0.45
CA PRO A 74 -7.88 -14.75 -0.74
C PRO A 74 -9.16 -15.34 -0.17
N LYS A 75 -9.27 -16.68 -0.14
CA LYS A 75 -10.42 -17.39 0.43
C LYS A 75 -10.44 -17.23 1.95
N THR A 76 -9.28 -17.36 2.60
CA THR A 76 -9.13 -17.15 4.05
C THR A 76 -9.56 -15.74 4.47
N CYS A 77 -9.26 -14.74 3.64
CA CYS A 77 -9.68 -13.35 3.87
C CYS A 77 -11.09 -13.00 3.39
N GLY A 78 -11.84 -13.95 2.80
CA GLY A 78 -13.21 -13.71 2.34
C GLY A 78 -13.30 -12.81 1.11
N VAL A 79 -12.29 -12.81 0.23
CA VAL A 79 -12.27 -12.02 -1.01
C VAL A 79 -13.18 -12.68 -2.05
N THR A 80 -14.45 -12.27 -2.10
CA THR A 80 -15.48 -12.89 -2.95
C THR A 80 -15.96 -12.01 -4.10
N ALA A 81 -16.06 -10.70 -3.88
CA ALA A 81 -16.39 -9.71 -4.92
C ALA A 81 -16.01 -8.28 -4.46
N PRO A 82 -15.71 -7.36 -5.39
CA PRO A 82 -15.64 -5.93 -5.10
C PRO A 82 -17.04 -5.29 -4.95
N PRO A 83 -17.18 -4.15 -4.24
CA PRO A 83 -16.16 -3.51 -3.41
C PRO A 83 -15.89 -4.32 -2.13
N VAL A 84 -14.62 -4.38 -1.70
CA VAL A 84 -14.25 -5.09 -0.47
C VAL A 84 -14.31 -4.18 0.75
N SER A 85 -14.56 -4.76 1.92
CA SER A 85 -14.62 -4.03 3.19
C SER A 85 -13.23 -3.84 3.80
N LEU A 86 -13.07 -2.85 4.69
CA LEU A 86 -11.81 -2.60 5.39
C LEU A 86 -11.26 -3.82 6.15
N PRO A 87 -12.06 -4.66 6.83
CA PRO A 87 -11.57 -5.90 7.44
C PRO A 87 -10.93 -6.87 6.43
N VAL A 88 -11.49 -6.97 5.22
CA VAL A 88 -10.92 -7.80 4.14
C VAL A 88 -9.57 -7.22 3.68
N VAL A 89 -9.48 -5.89 3.50
CA VAL A 89 -8.22 -5.21 3.16
C VAL A 89 -7.13 -5.47 4.22
N ASN A 90 -7.49 -5.38 5.50
CA ASN A 90 -6.57 -5.63 6.60
C ASN A 90 -6.08 -7.09 6.63
N CYS A 91 -6.99 -8.05 6.43
CA CYS A 91 -6.61 -9.46 6.35
C CYS A 91 -5.64 -9.72 5.19
N VAL A 92 -5.95 -9.20 4.00
CA VAL A 92 -5.10 -9.36 2.82
C VAL A 92 -3.72 -8.75 3.07
N SER A 93 -3.66 -7.53 3.61
CA SER A 93 -2.39 -6.87 3.93
C SER A 93 -1.55 -7.70 4.90
N ALA A 94 -2.16 -8.21 5.98
CA ALA A 94 -1.48 -9.08 6.94
C ALA A 94 -1.00 -10.40 6.31
N ALA A 95 -1.79 -11.01 5.42
CA ALA A 95 -1.40 -12.24 4.73
C ALA A 95 -0.17 -12.02 3.83
N TYR A 96 -0.11 -10.89 3.11
CA TYR A 96 1.08 -10.51 2.33
C TYR A 96 2.31 -10.32 3.21
N GLU A 97 2.18 -9.57 4.31
CA GLU A 97 3.29 -9.34 5.25
C GLU A 97 3.82 -10.64 5.87
N GLN A 98 2.91 -11.56 6.23
CA GLN A 98 3.27 -12.88 6.73
C GLN A 98 4.02 -13.71 5.68
N HIS A 99 3.56 -13.70 4.43
CA HIS A 99 4.23 -14.46 3.36
C HIS A 99 5.59 -13.85 3.00
N LEU A 100 5.68 -12.52 2.97
CA LEU A 100 6.94 -11.79 2.82
C LEU A 100 7.96 -12.19 3.88
N ALA A 101 7.53 -12.34 5.15
CA ALA A 101 8.41 -12.78 6.23
C ALA A 101 8.94 -14.21 6.04
N GLN A 102 8.17 -15.09 5.38
CA GLN A 102 8.60 -16.46 5.06
C GLN A 102 9.63 -16.50 3.93
N LEU A 103 9.60 -15.53 3.01
CA LEU A 103 10.53 -15.42 1.88
C LEU A 103 11.83 -14.66 2.23
N ALA A 104 11.84 -13.97 3.38
CA ALA A 104 13.01 -13.26 3.86
C ALA A 104 14.18 -14.24 4.12
N PRO A 105 15.44 -13.84 3.84
CA PRO A 105 16.58 -14.57 4.37
C PRO A 105 16.48 -14.69 5.89
N THR A 106 16.77 -15.87 6.45
CA THR A 106 16.95 -16.06 7.89
C THR A 106 18.27 -15.41 8.34
N ALA A 107 18.25 -14.09 8.60
CA ALA A 107 19.18 -13.28 9.43
C ALA A 107 18.73 -11.79 9.37
N PRO A 108 18.96 -10.98 10.43
CA PRO A 108 18.09 -9.85 10.77
C PRO A 108 17.99 -8.83 9.64
N ALA A 109 16.75 -8.54 9.27
CA ALA A 109 16.42 -7.45 8.37
C ALA A 109 16.99 -6.15 8.96
N ALA A 110 18.14 -5.72 8.47
CA ALA A 110 18.43 -4.31 8.39
C ALA A 110 17.25 -3.72 7.63
N ILE A 111 16.44 -2.96 8.36
CA ILE A 111 15.34 -2.17 7.82
C ILE A 111 16.00 -1.25 6.81
N ALA A 112 16.03 -1.64 5.53
CA ALA A 112 16.20 -0.67 4.48
C ALA A 112 15.02 0.29 4.70
N PRO A 113 15.27 1.58 5.03
CA PRO A 113 14.19 2.52 5.17
C PRO A 113 13.37 2.41 3.91
N VAL A 114 12.06 2.21 4.06
CA VAL A 114 11.13 2.45 2.97
C VAL A 114 11.54 3.79 2.38
N ALA A 115 11.96 3.82 1.12
CA ALA A 115 12.09 5.09 0.43
C ALA A 115 10.76 5.81 0.69
N PRO A 116 10.78 7.03 1.25
CA PRO A 116 9.55 7.69 1.67
C PRO A 116 8.60 7.63 0.50
N ALA A 117 7.39 7.09 0.73
CA ALA A 117 6.30 7.20 -0.22
C ALA A 117 6.30 8.66 -0.67
N GLN A 118 6.54 8.87 -1.97
CA GLN A 118 6.68 10.21 -2.53
C GLN A 118 5.53 11.05 -1.97
N PRO A 119 5.79 12.23 -1.37
CA PRO A 119 4.76 13.01 -0.73
C PRO A 119 3.60 13.18 -1.71
N ILE A 120 2.42 12.75 -1.27
CA ILE A 120 1.17 12.95 -2.00
C ILE A 120 1.12 14.45 -2.32
N PRO A 121 0.93 14.89 -3.59
CA PRO A 121 0.79 16.30 -3.91
C PRO A 121 -0.50 16.83 -3.28
N GLY A 122 -0.36 17.29 -2.04
CA GLY A 122 -1.34 18.03 -1.26
C GLY A 122 -0.61 19.17 -0.56
N PRO A 123 -1.33 20.11 0.07
CA PRO A 123 -0.68 21.14 0.87
C PRO A 123 0.12 20.45 1.97
N ALA A 124 1.45 20.59 1.91
CA ALA A 124 2.34 20.06 2.94
C ALA A 124 1.97 20.74 4.27
N VAL A 125 1.30 20.01 5.16
CA VAL A 125 1.09 20.47 6.53
C VAL A 125 2.43 20.30 7.22
N THR A 126 3.15 21.41 7.39
CA THR A 126 4.37 21.42 8.22
C THR A 126 3.93 21.33 9.68
N LEU A 127 4.25 20.20 10.33
CA LEU A 127 4.09 20.08 11.77
C LEU A 127 5.28 20.76 12.44
N ASP A 128 5.05 21.87 13.12
CA ASP A 128 6.06 22.54 13.92
C ASP A 128 6.38 21.68 15.15
N GLN A 129 7.59 21.11 15.19
CA GLN A 129 8.00 20.21 16.27
C GLN A 129 8.19 20.92 17.62
N ALA A 130 8.38 22.25 17.62
CA ALA A 130 8.49 23.01 18.86
C ALA A 130 7.12 23.20 19.55
N GLN A 131 6.03 22.97 18.82
CA GLN A 131 4.66 23.03 19.35
C GLN A 131 4.13 21.68 19.85
N LEU A 132 4.93 20.61 19.80
CA LEU A 132 4.54 19.31 20.33
C LEU A 132 4.84 19.24 21.84
N PRO A 133 3.83 19.00 22.71
CA PRO A 133 4.05 18.75 24.12
C PRO A 133 4.81 17.43 24.31
N ALA A 134 5.84 17.44 25.18
CA ALA A 134 6.71 16.30 25.47
C ALA A 134 6.01 15.11 26.19
N SER A 135 4.70 15.19 26.43
CA SER A 135 3.89 14.14 27.03
C SER A 135 2.54 14.09 26.33
N GLY A 136 2.27 13.01 25.61
CA GLY A 136 1.07 12.86 24.79
C GLY A 136 -0.06 12.14 25.52
N THR A 137 -1.12 12.86 25.88
CA THR A 137 -2.47 12.29 25.95
C THR A 137 -3.15 12.52 24.60
N GLN A 138 -3.61 11.44 23.96
CA GLN A 138 -4.12 11.41 22.58
C GLN A 138 -5.53 12.02 22.48
N SER A 139 -5.68 13.30 22.81
CA SER A 139 -6.95 13.99 22.58
C SER A 139 -6.70 15.39 22.06
N THR A 140 -7.27 15.65 20.89
CA THR A 140 -7.49 16.97 20.27
C THR A 140 -6.33 17.58 19.47
N TYR A 141 -5.93 16.93 18.37
CA TYR A 141 -5.08 17.55 17.33
C TYR A 141 -5.83 17.97 16.07
N PHE A 142 -7.06 18.47 16.19
CA PHE A 142 -7.69 19.15 15.06
C PHE A 142 -8.23 20.51 15.50
N SER A 143 -7.50 21.56 15.14
CA SER A 143 -8.02 22.93 15.14
C SER A 143 -7.62 23.55 13.81
N VAL A 144 -8.60 23.64 12.91
CA VAL A 144 -8.46 24.39 11.66
C VAL A 144 -8.60 25.88 12.00
N ARG A 145 -7.52 26.64 11.82
CA ARG A 145 -7.54 28.09 12.03
C ARG A 145 -8.16 28.73 10.79
N GLY A 146 -9.40 29.23 10.92
CA GLY A 146 -10.06 30.02 9.87
C GLY A 146 -9.29 31.30 9.57
N ALA A 147 -9.12 31.61 8.28
CA ALA A 147 -8.49 32.84 7.80
C ALA A 147 -9.29 34.07 8.28
N GLY A 148 -8.56 35.09 8.73
CA GLY A 148 -9.11 36.28 9.38
C GLY A 148 -9.96 37.17 8.46
N ALA A 149 -11.02 37.73 9.05
CA ALA A 149 -11.66 38.95 8.57
C ALA A 149 -11.28 40.08 9.55
N ASP A 150 -10.56 41.07 9.01
CA ASP A 150 -10.15 42.31 9.66
C ASP A 150 -11.39 43.15 10.00
N HIS A 151 -11.66 43.38 11.29
CA HIS A 151 -12.59 44.42 11.74
C HIS A 151 -11.80 45.52 12.45
N ARG A 152 -11.43 46.53 11.66
CA ARG A 152 -10.90 47.81 12.14
C ARG A 152 -11.99 48.60 12.87
N ALA A 153 -11.80 48.83 14.15
CA ALA A 153 -12.65 49.68 14.98
C ALA A 153 -12.55 51.16 14.58
N ARG A 154 -13.68 51.87 14.64
CA ARG A 154 -13.78 53.30 14.91
C ARG A 154 -14.81 53.51 16.00
#